data_AF-A0A3S1XDB9-F1
#
_entry.id   AF-A0A3S1XDB9-F1
#
_cell.length_a   1.000
_cell.length_b   1.000
_cell.length_c   1.000
_cell.angle_alpha   90.00
_cell.angle_beta   90.00
_cell.angle_gamma   90.00
#
_symmetry.space_group_name_H-M   'P 1'
#
loop_
_entity.id
_entity.type
_entity.pdbx_description
1 polymer ?
#
loop_
_entity_poly.entity_id
_entity_poly.type
_entity_poly.pdbx_seq_one_letter_code
_entity_poly.pdbx_strand_id
1 'polypeptide(L)' 'MRYSRDMRGYGANPPDPKWPGGAHVAVQFVVNYEEGGENCVLHGDKASEA' A
#
# COMPACT_ATOMS: atom_id res chain seq x y z
N MET A 1 -24.16 12.91 -11.02
CA MET A 1 -22.77 12.40 -10.91
C MET A 1 -22.45 12.27 -9.42
N ARG A 2 -22.38 11.05 -8.88
CA ARG A 2 -22.03 10.82 -7.49
C ARG A 2 -20.52 10.57 -7.47
N TYR A 3 -19.77 11.42 -6.77
CA TYR A 3 -18.32 11.28 -6.68
C TYR A 3 -17.99 10.02 -5.85
N SER A 4 -17.23 9.08 -6.44
CA SER A 4 -17.05 7.72 -5.92
C SER A 4 -15.90 7.58 -4.91
N ARG A 5 -15.23 8.68 -4.56
CA ARG A 5 -14.14 8.68 -3.59
C ARG A 5 -14.61 9.26 -2.27
N ASP A 6 -14.13 8.66 -1.19
CA ASP A 6 -14.14 9.29 0.10
C ASP A 6 -13.02 10.34 0.15
N MET A 7 -13.41 11.62 0.26
CA MET A 7 -12.48 12.75 0.39
C MET A 7 -12.33 13.21 1.85
N ARG A 8 -13.07 12.61 2.79
CA ARG A 8 -13.12 13.04 4.19
C ARG A 8 -12.34 12.09 5.09
N GLY A 9 -12.47 10.78 4.88
CA GLY A 9 -11.90 9.78 5.80
C GLY A 9 -12.33 10.05 7.23
N TYR A 10 -11.40 9.93 8.19
CA TYR A 10 -11.64 10.19 9.61
C TYR A 10 -11.70 11.68 9.99
N GLY A 11 -11.38 12.60 9.08
CA GLY A 11 -11.34 14.03 9.39
C GLY A 11 -10.42 14.36 10.57
N ALA A 12 -10.82 15.34 11.40
CA ALA A 12 -10.01 15.82 12.52
C ALA A 12 -9.96 14.90 13.74
N ASN A 13 -10.83 13.88 13.81
CA ASN A 13 -11.03 13.04 14.99
C ASN A 13 -10.85 11.55 14.64
N PRO A 14 -9.62 11.08 14.37
CA PRO A 14 -9.35 9.66 14.16
C PRO A 14 -9.59 8.85 15.44
N PRO A 15 -10.00 7.57 15.32
CA PRO A 15 -10.17 6.69 16.47
C PRO A 15 -8.81 6.40 17.14
N ASP A 16 -8.85 6.17 18.45
CA ASP A 16 -7.72 5.59 19.17
C ASP A 16 -7.53 4.13 18.73
N PRO A 17 -6.39 3.74 18.15
CA PRO A 17 -6.20 2.42 17.57
C PRO A 17 -6.03 1.30 18.61
N LYS A 18 -5.88 1.62 19.91
CA LYS A 18 -5.77 0.65 21.01
C LYS A 18 -4.73 -0.46 20.75
N TRP A 19 -3.52 -0.08 20.34
CA TRP A 19 -2.46 -1.04 20.08
C TRP A 19 -2.15 -1.93 21.30
N PRO A 20 -1.77 -3.20 21.09
CA PRO A 20 -1.42 -4.11 22.18
C PRO A 20 -0.37 -3.50 23.12
N GLY A 21 -0.55 -3.72 24.42
CA GLY A 21 0.36 -3.20 25.45
C GLY A 21 0.36 -1.67 25.59
N GLY A 22 -0.59 -0.95 24.98
CA GLY A 22 -0.61 0.50 25.00
C GLY A 22 0.49 1.13 24.13
N ALA A 23 0.97 0.42 23.10
CA ALA A 23 2.01 0.92 22.21
C ALA A 23 1.59 2.23 21.52
N HIS A 24 2.55 3.15 21.37
CA HIS A 24 2.31 4.44 20.72
C HIS A 24 2.31 4.36 19.18
N VAL A 25 2.92 3.32 18.63
CA VAL A 25 3.08 3.13 17.18
C VAL A 25 3.08 1.64 16.86
N ALA A 26 2.49 1.28 15.72
CA ALA A 26 2.66 -0.02 15.09
C ALA A 26 3.70 0.11 13.97
N VAL A 27 4.76 -0.69 14.01
CA VAL A 27 5.77 -0.76 12.95
C VAL A 27 5.51 -2.00 12.10
N GLN A 28 5.49 -1.85 10.77
CA GLN A 28 5.16 -2.93 9.85
C GLN A 28 6.21 -2.99 8.73
N PHE A 29 7.01 -4.06 8.72
CA PHE A 29 7.98 -4.32 7.66
C PHE A 29 7.33 -5.07 6.51
N VAL A 30 7.32 -4.46 5.32
CA VAL A 30 6.88 -5.12 4.07
C VAL A 30 8.12 -5.46 3.26
N VAL A 31 8.18 -6.70 2.79
CA VAL A 31 9.20 -7.13 1.82
C VAL A 31 8.45 -7.54 0.57
N ASN A 32 8.62 -6.77 -0.49
CA ASN A 32 8.18 -7.18 -1.81
C ASN A 32 9.30 -8.02 -2.42
N TYR A 33 8.94 -9.15 -2.98
CA TYR A 33 9.84 -9.99 -3.76
C TYR A 33 9.24 -10.15 -5.14
N GLU A 34 9.60 -9.23 -6.01
CA GLU A 34 9.09 -9.09 -7.38
C GLU A 34 10.21 -9.29 -8.40
N GLU A 35 11.44 -9.50 -7.93
CA GLU A 35 12.63 -9.64 -8.75
C GLU A 35 12.54 -10.87 -9.66
N GLY A 36 12.69 -10.65 -10.97
CA GLY A 36 12.43 -11.63 -12.01
C GLY A 36 10.98 -11.66 -12.49
N GLY A 37 10.10 -10.83 -11.90
CA GLY A 37 8.71 -10.62 -12.31
C GLY A 37 8.47 -9.28 -12.99
N GLU A 38 9.52 -8.48 -13.20
CA GLU A 38 9.46 -7.24 -13.95
C GLU A 38 9.09 -7.47 -15.42
N ASN A 39 8.63 -6.40 -16.09
CA ASN A 39 8.43 -6.46 -17.53
C ASN A 39 9.74 -6.84 -18.20
N CYS A 40 9.72 -7.93 -18.96
CA CYS A 40 10.90 -8.45 -19.61
C CYS A 40 10.53 -9.15 -20.90
N VAL A 41 11.21 -8.81 -21.99
CA VAL A 41 11.01 -9.48 -23.29
C VAL A 41 11.32 -10.98 -23.21
N LEU A 42 12.21 -11.41 -22.30
CA LEU A 42 12.46 -12.83 -22.03
C LEU A 42 11.26 -13.54 -21.42
N HIS A 43 10.38 -12.80 -20.74
CA HIS A 43 9.13 -13.28 -20.16
C HIS A 43 7.94 -13.12 -21.14
N GLY A 44 8.18 -12.63 -22.36
CA GLY A 44 7.16 -12.48 -23.40
C GLY A 44 6.47 -11.10 -23.42
N ASP A 45 6.94 -10.16 -22.60
CA ASP A 45 6.38 -8.81 -22.56
C ASP A 45 6.78 -8.00 -23.79
N LYS A 46 5.95 -6.99 -24.09
CA LYS A 46 6.16 -6.09 -25.24
C LYS A 46 7.42 -5.24 -25.13
N ALA A 47 7.94 -5.06 -23.91
CA ALA A 47 9.15 -4.30 -23.62
C ALA A 47 9.81 -4.84 -22.34
N SER A 48 11.10 -4.57 -22.19
CA SER A 48 11.79 -4.71 -20.90
C SER A 48 11.53 -3.46 -20.06
N GLU A 49 11.56 -3.58 -18.74
CA GLU A 49 11.50 -2.43 -17.83
C GLU A 49 12.81 -1.62 -17.93
N ALA A 50 12.79 -0.56 -18.76
CA ALA A 50 13.80 0.49 -18.88
C ALA A 50 13.23 1.71 -19.63
#